data_AF-A0AAD7N141-F1
#
_entry.id   AF-A0AAD7N141-F1
#
_cell.length_a   1.000
_cell.length_b   1.000
_cell.length_c   1.000
_cell.angle_alpha   90.00
_cell.angle_beta   90.00
_cell.angle_gamma   90.00
#
_symmetry.space_group_name_H-M   'P 1'
#
loop_
_entity.id
_entity.type
_entity.pdbx_description
1 polymer ?
#
loop_
_entity_poly.entity_id
_entity_poly.type
_entity_poly.pdbx_seq_one_letter_code
_entity_poly.pdbx_strand_id
1 'polypeptide(L)'
;MNSLPGFQFLGENTDYAQLHRLLWRTPTSSPPAASAAREPPTLAEYIDVWTGGEGNAEGGVDVMDVDENDSEPTPRPGPQQIRFIDLNKHPKLRVHSLLEPHPPTVVVREEYVEFMTHAFQVEKDDERRFFLTGQPGIGKSVGACYFLFWLLASGQSVFLIPETDVVYYFSEAGVQHASDGHTQRNDLAVRAAIKSSWVLIDVDIGSSPSAADWYPREWIKPCTTLVWTSSPRQERLRRFRTRFLARVWYMSPWTLEEIAVLTKLEKKDPAEIRARFDLSGPVARSLFFDASRASTTEMDSVIRRSFSRGLFEFATSQEGTDEEASHRMYLVRPQESWDEDGVPHLVRAEPTYMFLSNQVAARTVELMAESADTFRERLASAFDHPPTRGAAGKLVESILHRALLRGSVDPFGVAPNSILEAHMTLPPPPLYLRPQSQTFAAVDAIVVTDTVLWLVQSSVSDRHSLIFKSLLAILLPLEKQGVKVNGLRLVCCLIGTDDQRVG
;
A
#
# COMPACT_ATOMS: atom_id res chain seq x y z
N MET A 1 13.66 -8.17 41.04
CA MET A 1 14.53 -8.18 39.85
C MET A 1 15.18 -6.81 39.74
N ASN A 2 16.46 -6.74 39.38
CA ASN A 2 17.16 -5.47 39.19
C ASN A 2 16.81 -4.90 37.81
N SER A 3 16.77 -3.57 37.70
CA SER A 3 16.64 -2.94 36.38
C SER A 3 17.90 -3.18 35.54
N LEU A 4 17.75 -3.15 34.22
CA LEU A 4 18.90 -3.16 33.31
C LEU A 4 19.74 -1.90 33.55
N PRO A 5 21.08 -1.96 33.45
CA PRO A 5 21.92 -0.78 33.62
C PRO A 5 21.55 0.37 32.67
N GLY A 6 21.23 1.53 33.25
CA GLY A 6 20.74 2.71 32.52
C GLY A 6 19.22 2.75 32.30
N PHE A 7 18.50 1.69 32.67
CA PHE A 7 17.04 1.62 32.61
C PHE A 7 16.40 1.82 33.98
N GLN A 8 15.20 2.38 33.97
CA GLN A 8 14.34 2.56 35.14
C GLN A 8 12.99 1.89 34.87
N PHE A 9 12.44 1.21 35.88
CA PHE A 9 11.09 0.68 35.77
C PHE A 9 10.09 1.81 35.56
N LEU A 10 9.16 1.61 34.63
CA LEU A 10 8.02 2.50 34.50
C LEU A 10 7.07 2.32 35.68
N GLY A 11 6.44 3.41 36.09
CA GLY A 11 5.39 3.37 37.10
C GLY A 11 4.21 2.51 36.66
N GLU A 12 3.59 1.83 37.61
CA GLU A 12 2.52 0.84 37.37
C GLU A 12 1.29 1.41 36.65
N ASN A 13 1.07 2.72 36.77
CA ASN A 13 -0.08 3.42 36.19
C ASN A 13 0.19 3.96 34.79
N THR A 14 1.38 3.74 34.22
CA THR A 14 1.70 4.16 32.85
C THR A 14 1.04 3.23 31.83
N ASP A 15 0.72 3.76 30.64
CA ASP A 15 0.01 3.00 29.60
C ASP A 15 0.75 1.73 29.20
N TYR A 16 2.08 1.82 29.05
CA TYR A 16 2.90 0.65 28.73
C TYR A 16 2.93 -0.40 29.83
N ALA A 17 2.96 0.00 31.11
CA ALA A 17 2.89 -0.96 32.21
C ALA A 17 1.50 -1.64 32.29
N GLN A 18 0.43 -0.91 32.00
CA GLN A 18 -0.93 -1.45 31.93
C GLN A 18 -1.10 -2.42 30.74
N LEU A 19 -0.61 -2.03 29.56
CA LEU A 19 -0.60 -2.86 28.35
C LEU A 19 0.15 -4.18 28.61
N HIS A 20 1.35 -4.09 29.20
CA HIS A 20 2.14 -5.25 29.56
C HIS A 20 1.38 -6.17 30.51
N ARG A 21 0.77 -5.65 31.57
CA ARG A 21 -0.03 -6.48 32.50
C ARG A 21 -1.23 -7.15 31.84
N LEU A 22 -1.84 -6.49 30.87
CA LEU A 22 -3.01 -6.99 30.17
C LEU A 22 -2.65 -8.16 29.23
N LEU A 23 -1.56 -8.01 28.46
CA LEU A 23 -1.22 -8.96 27.41
C LEU A 23 -0.15 -9.97 27.81
N TRP A 24 0.77 -9.63 28.71
CA TRP A 24 1.92 -10.48 29.04
C TRP A 24 1.47 -11.77 29.73
N ARG A 25 1.65 -12.89 29.03
CA ARG A 25 1.27 -14.20 29.54
C ARG A 25 2.30 -14.71 30.55
N THR A 26 1.85 -15.19 31.71
CA THR A 26 2.73 -15.81 32.70
C THR A 26 3.26 -17.15 32.14
N PRO A 27 4.56 -17.45 32.23
CA PRO A 27 5.22 -18.54 31.51
C PRO A 27 4.92 -19.96 32.03
N THR A 28 3.84 -20.16 32.80
CA THR A 28 3.50 -21.50 33.34
C THR A 28 3.15 -22.51 32.25
N SER A 29 2.89 -22.07 31.02
CA SER A 29 2.95 -22.91 29.82
C SER A 29 4.14 -22.49 28.96
N SER A 30 5.16 -23.34 28.86
CA SER A 30 6.26 -23.15 27.91
C SER A 30 5.66 -22.87 26.52
N PRO A 31 6.03 -21.77 25.83
CA PRO A 31 5.49 -21.50 24.52
C PRO A 31 5.96 -22.60 23.58
N PRO A 32 5.06 -23.31 22.87
CA PRO A 32 5.48 -24.13 21.75
C PRO A 32 6.15 -23.20 20.73
N ALA A 33 7.42 -23.43 20.40
CA ALA A 33 8.11 -22.66 19.37
C ALA A 33 7.32 -22.63 18.03
N ALA A 34 6.49 -23.66 17.78
CA ALA A 34 5.61 -23.76 16.62
C ALA A 34 4.26 -23.00 16.76
N SER A 35 3.83 -22.59 17.95
CA SER A 35 2.55 -21.87 18.13
C SER A 35 2.66 -20.35 17.95
N ALA A 36 3.88 -19.80 17.92
CA ALA A 36 4.11 -18.35 17.80
C ALA A 36 3.82 -17.82 16.38
N ALA A 37 3.75 -18.70 15.38
CA ALA A 37 3.38 -18.38 14.01
C ALA A 37 1.87 -18.12 13.83
N ARG A 38 1.06 -18.31 14.89
CA ARG A 38 -0.37 -18.01 14.91
C ARG A 38 -0.64 -16.87 15.88
N GLU A 39 -1.73 -16.15 15.63
CA GLU A 39 -2.16 -15.08 16.51
C GLU A 39 -2.40 -15.60 17.94
N PRO A 40 -1.83 -14.96 18.98
CA PRO A 40 -1.98 -15.42 20.35
C PRO A 40 -3.45 -15.44 20.79
N PRO A 41 -3.93 -16.51 21.43
CA PRO A 41 -5.32 -16.57 21.89
C PRO A 41 -5.72 -15.42 22.82
N THR A 42 -4.79 -14.97 23.67
CA THR A 42 -5.01 -13.83 24.57
C THR A 42 -5.19 -12.52 23.81
N LEU A 43 -4.55 -12.35 22.65
CA LEU A 43 -4.77 -11.19 21.79
C LEU A 43 -6.11 -11.31 21.06
N ALA A 44 -6.47 -12.51 20.60
CA ALA A 44 -7.72 -12.77 19.89
C ALA A 44 -8.98 -12.40 20.71
N GLU A 45 -8.91 -12.46 22.05
CA GLU A 45 -9.99 -12.01 22.95
C GLU A 45 -10.33 -10.52 22.82
N TYR A 46 -9.41 -9.70 22.29
CA TYR A 46 -9.60 -8.26 22.08
C TYR A 46 -9.92 -7.91 20.63
N ILE A 47 -9.99 -8.90 19.74
CA ILE A 47 -10.22 -8.69 18.31
C ILE A 47 -11.66 -9.06 17.97
N ASP A 48 -12.44 -8.03 17.65
CA ASP A 48 -13.77 -8.18 17.10
C ASP A 48 -13.69 -8.53 15.61
N VAL A 49 -14.69 -9.26 15.12
CA VAL A 49 -14.88 -9.56 13.70
C VAL A 49 -16.09 -8.78 13.20
N TRP A 50 -15.90 -7.99 12.16
CA TRP A 50 -17.00 -7.34 11.45
C TRP A 50 -17.69 -8.35 10.54
N THR A 51 -18.89 -8.77 10.90
CA THR A 51 -19.67 -9.75 10.12
C THR A 51 -20.54 -9.14 9.03
N GLY A 52 -20.46 -7.82 8.79
CA GLY A 52 -21.31 -7.15 7.81
C GLY A 52 -22.77 -7.22 8.23
N GLY A 53 -23.20 -6.29 9.09
CA GLY A 53 -24.50 -6.37 9.77
C GLY A 53 -25.64 -6.92 8.91
N GLU A 54 -26.07 -8.14 9.23
CA GLU A 54 -27.24 -8.85 8.67
C GLU A 54 -28.58 -8.15 9.00
N GLY A 55 -28.55 -6.89 9.44
CA GLY A 55 -29.64 -6.25 10.18
C GLY A 55 -30.54 -5.31 9.39
N ASN A 56 -30.23 -4.91 8.15
CA ASN A 56 -31.10 -4.03 7.36
C ASN A 56 -30.97 -4.33 5.86
N ALA A 57 -31.61 -5.41 5.42
CA ALA A 57 -31.81 -5.71 3.99
C ALA A 57 -32.87 -4.81 3.32
N GLU A 58 -33.42 -3.81 4.01
CA GLU A 58 -34.39 -2.87 3.45
C GLU A 58 -33.79 -1.46 3.40
N GLY A 59 -33.04 -1.17 2.35
CA GLY A 59 -32.48 0.16 2.08
C GLY A 59 -30.96 0.22 2.00
N GLY A 60 -30.31 -0.82 1.47
CA GLY A 60 -28.89 -0.80 1.14
C GLY A 60 -28.59 0.32 0.15
N VAL A 61 -28.22 1.49 0.66
CA VAL A 61 -27.39 2.44 -0.08
C VAL A 61 -26.09 1.69 -0.27
N ASP A 62 -25.79 1.33 -1.52
CA ASP A 62 -24.52 0.72 -1.88
C ASP A 62 -23.42 1.71 -1.54
N VAL A 63 -22.86 1.54 -0.34
CA VAL A 63 -22.05 2.57 0.33
C VAL A 63 -20.81 2.89 -0.49
N MET A 64 -20.42 1.97 -1.37
CA MET A 64 -19.33 2.10 -2.31
C MET A 64 -19.57 1.11 -3.48
N ASP A 65 -20.61 1.35 -4.29
CA ASP A 65 -20.67 0.86 -5.69
C ASP A 65 -19.53 1.55 -6.45
N VAL A 66 -18.32 1.04 -6.24
CA VAL A 66 -17.12 1.48 -6.93
C VAL A 66 -16.98 0.58 -8.12
N ASP A 67 -16.83 1.17 -9.29
CA ASP A 67 -16.23 0.52 -10.45
C ASP A 67 -14.88 -0.09 -10.00
N GLU A 68 -14.85 -1.37 -9.63
CA GLU A 68 -13.70 -2.17 -9.14
C GLU A 68 -12.62 -2.38 -10.23
N ASN A 69 -12.40 -1.40 -11.10
CA ASN A 69 -12.09 -1.69 -12.48
C ASN A 69 -10.59 -1.77 -12.82
N ASP A 70 -9.68 -1.69 -11.85
CA ASP A 70 -8.24 -1.50 -12.14
C ASP A 70 -7.28 -2.51 -11.47
N SER A 71 -7.81 -3.48 -10.73
CA SER A 71 -7.01 -4.59 -10.23
C SER A 71 -7.93 -5.79 -10.14
N GLU A 72 -7.68 -6.81 -10.96
CA GLU A 72 -8.39 -8.09 -10.89
C GLU A 72 -8.53 -8.48 -9.42
N PRO A 73 -9.76 -8.57 -8.85
CA PRO A 73 -9.92 -9.15 -7.55
C PRO A 73 -9.54 -10.61 -7.72
N THR A 74 -8.30 -10.91 -7.36
CA THR A 74 -7.80 -12.25 -7.13
C THR A 74 -8.92 -12.98 -6.39
N PRO A 75 -9.47 -14.10 -6.90
CA PRO A 75 -10.59 -14.77 -6.26
C PRO A 75 -10.14 -15.23 -4.88
N ARG A 76 -10.34 -14.38 -3.86
CA ARG A 76 -10.05 -14.72 -2.49
C ARG A 76 -11.17 -15.66 -2.05
N PRO A 77 -10.83 -16.80 -1.43
CA PRO A 77 -11.82 -17.76 -0.99
C PRO A 77 -12.65 -17.15 0.16
N GLY A 78 -13.80 -16.56 -0.18
CA GLY A 78 -14.80 -16.06 0.75
C GLY A 78 -14.73 -14.54 1.04
N PRO A 79 -15.84 -13.95 1.53
CA PRO A 79 -15.87 -12.55 1.96
C PRO A 79 -14.82 -12.34 3.04
N GLN A 80 -13.90 -11.40 2.81
CA GLN A 80 -12.82 -11.13 3.74
C GLN A 80 -13.41 -10.63 5.06
N GLN A 81 -13.23 -11.43 6.12
CA GLN A 81 -13.64 -11.02 7.47
C GLN A 81 -12.72 -9.89 7.94
N ILE A 82 -13.25 -8.68 8.01
CA ILE A 82 -12.49 -7.54 8.53
C ILE A 82 -12.46 -7.62 10.06
N ARG A 83 -11.25 -7.62 10.62
CA ARG A 83 -11.00 -7.76 12.06
C ARG A 83 -10.56 -6.42 12.64
N PHE A 84 -10.92 -6.11 13.87
CA PHE A 84 -10.54 -4.85 14.51
C PHE A 84 -10.48 -4.93 16.03
N ILE A 85 -9.75 -3.99 16.65
CA ILE A 85 -9.69 -3.79 18.10
C ILE A 85 -10.35 -2.44 18.40
N ASP A 86 -11.43 -2.46 19.18
CA ASP A 86 -12.08 -1.24 19.67
C ASP A 86 -11.42 -0.77 20.98
N LEU A 87 -10.60 0.27 20.88
CA LEU A 87 -9.89 0.88 22.00
C LEU A 87 -10.80 1.68 22.94
N ASN A 88 -12.09 1.89 22.61
CA ASN A 88 -13.06 2.36 23.59
C ASN A 88 -13.56 1.22 24.49
N LYS A 89 -13.75 0.01 23.93
CA LYS A 89 -14.05 -1.19 24.72
C LYS A 89 -12.85 -1.63 25.56
N HIS A 90 -11.64 -1.42 25.04
CA HIS A 90 -10.39 -1.85 25.67
C HIS A 90 -9.41 -0.67 25.87
N PRO A 91 -9.73 0.29 26.75
CA PRO A 91 -8.91 1.50 26.92
C PRO A 91 -7.48 1.23 27.39
N LYS A 92 -7.24 0.08 28.04
CA LYS A 92 -5.90 -0.35 28.48
C LYS A 92 -4.97 -0.78 27.34
N LEU A 93 -5.50 -0.94 26.12
CA LEU A 93 -4.71 -1.20 24.91
C LEU A 93 -4.24 0.09 24.24
N ARG A 94 -4.63 1.28 24.74
CA ARG A 94 -4.19 2.55 24.15
C ARG A 94 -2.71 2.77 24.43
N VAL A 95 -1.96 2.98 23.36
CA VAL A 95 -0.52 3.30 23.39
C VAL A 95 -0.35 4.68 22.78
N HIS A 96 -0.40 5.72 23.62
CA HIS A 96 -0.49 7.09 23.13
C HIS A 96 0.63 7.46 22.14
N SER A 97 1.87 7.02 22.37
CA SER A 97 2.99 7.35 21.46
C SER A 97 2.94 6.64 20.09
N LEU A 98 2.20 5.53 19.96
CA LEU A 98 2.05 4.80 18.68
C LEU A 98 0.69 5.07 18.01
N LEU A 99 -0.30 5.52 18.79
CA LEU A 99 -1.70 5.62 18.40
C LEU A 99 -2.28 7.03 18.55
N GLU A 100 -1.50 8.09 18.78
CA GLU A 100 -2.02 9.46 18.65
C GLU A 100 -1.55 10.11 17.35
N PRO A 101 -2.44 10.82 16.62
CA PRO A 101 -3.87 11.05 16.87
C PRO A 101 -4.77 9.97 16.21
N HIS A 102 -4.36 8.70 16.28
CA HIS A 102 -5.03 7.58 15.60
C HIS A 102 -6.41 7.27 16.23
N PRO A 103 -7.30 6.63 15.45
CA PRO A 103 -8.70 6.46 15.82
C PRO A 103 -8.87 5.55 17.05
N PRO A 104 -10.05 5.57 17.69
CA PRO A 104 -10.40 4.59 18.71
C PRO A 104 -10.44 3.15 18.19
N THR A 105 -10.24 2.90 16.89
CA THR A 105 -10.33 1.58 16.28
C THR A 105 -9.03 1.21 15.57
N VAL A 106 -8.45 0.06 15.90
CA VAL A 106 -7.30 -0.51 15.18
C VAL A 106 -7.80 -1.63 14.27
N VAL A 107 -7.80 -1.41 12.95
CA VAL A 107 -8.10 -2.49 11.99
C VAL A 107 -6.93 -3.47 11.96
N VAL A 108 -7.22 -4.74 12.24
CA VAL A 108 -6.26 -5.84 12.17
C VAL A 108 -6.25 -6.35 10.74
N ARG A 109 -5.31 -5.82 9.95
CA ARG A 109 -5.16 -6.17 8.54
C ARG A 109 -4.55 -7.56 8.41
N GLU A 110 -5.00 -8.32 7.42
CA GLU A 110 -4.47 -9.66 7.14
C GLU A 110 -2.95 -9.64 6.92
N GLU A 111 -2.43 -8.58 6.28
CA GLU A 111 -0.99 -8.46 6.07
C GLU A 111 -0.17 -8.25 7.35
N TYR A 112 -0.79 -7.79 8.45
CA TYR A 112 -0.12 -7.73 9.75
C TYR A 112 0.09 -9.13 10.32
N VAL A 113 -0.92 -9.98 10.18
CA VAL A 113 -0.87 -11.39 10.56
C VAL A 113 0.16 -12.11 9.69
N GLU A 114 0.07 -11.95 8.37
CA GLU A 114 1.01 -12.50 7.38
C GLU A 114 2.47 -12.13 7.72
N PHE A 115 2.73 -10.85 8.00
CA PHE A 115 4.06 -10.37 8.36
C PHE A 115 4.57 -11.02 9.65
N MET A 116 3.76 -11.05 10.72
CA MET A 116 4.18 -11.64 11.99
C MET A 116 4.44 -13.14 11.86
N THR A 117 3.53 -13.86 11.20
CA THR A 117 3.69 -15.28 10.90
C THR A 117 5.00 -15.52 10.14
N HIS A 118 5.26 -14.75 9.09
CA HIS A 118 6.51 -14.84 8.32
C HIS A 118 7.74 -14.54 9.18
N ALA A 119 7.72 -13.48 9.98
CA ALA A 119 8.85 -13.06 10.81
C ALA A 119 9.21 -14.11 11.88
N PHE A 120 8.24 -14.85 12.42
CA PHE A 120 8.47 -15.98 13.32
C PHE A 120 8.99 -17.24 12.62
N GLN A 121 8.63 -17.45 11.35
CA GLN A 121 9.01 -18.64 10.57
C GLN A 121 10.41 -18.57 9.95
N VAL A 122 10.98 -17.38 9.77
CA VAL A 122 12.37 -17.25 9.29
C VAL A 122 13.30 -17.95 10.28
N GLU A 123 14.00 -19.00 9.87
CA GLU A 123 14.82 -19.83 10.78
C GLU A 123 16.18 -19.19 11.10
N LYS A 124 16.77 -18.48 10.14
CA LYS A 124 18.11 -17.91 10.29
C LYS A 124 18.05 -16.52 10.90
N ASP A 125 18.77 -16.32 11.99
CA ASP A 125 18.76 -15.07 12.75
C ASP A 125 19.30 -13.86 11.96
N ASP A 126 20.22 -14.07 11.02
CA ASP A 126 20.74 -13.00 10.15
C ASP A 126 19.71 -12.51 9.12
N GLU A 127 18.72 -13.33 8.80
CA GLU A 127 17.61 -12.97 7.90
C GLU A 127 16.41 -12.34 8.63
N ARG A 128 16.40 -12.31 9.98
CA ARG A 128 15.34 -11.74 10.83
C ARG A 128 15.47 -10.22 11.01
N ARG A 129 15.69 -9.51 9.91
CA ARG A 129 15.84 -8.06 9.87
C ARG A 129 14.88 -7.52 8.81
N PHE A 130 13.89 -6.75 9.24
CA PHE A 130 12.79 -6.31 8.37
C PHE A 130 12.69 -4.79 8.36
N PHE A 131 12.55 -4.25 7.15
CA PHE A 131 12.18 -2.87 6.91
C PHE A 131 10.75 -2.85 6.36
N LEU A 132 9.79 -2.60 7.23
CA LEU A 132 8.38 -2.52 6.85
C LEU A 132 8.09 -1.11 6.33
N THR A 133 7.70 -1.04 5.07
CA THR A 133 7.50 0.22 4.35
C THR A 133 6.28 0.17 3.45
N GLY A 134 6.03 1.24 2.69
CA GLY A 134 4.83 1.41 1.87
C GLY A 134 4.30 2.83 1.99
N GLN A 135 3.18 3.11 1.33
CA GLN A 135 2.61 4.45 1.20
C GLN A 135 2.57 5.21 2.55
N PRO A 136 3.02 6.48 2.63
CA PRO A 136 2.85 7.29 3.83
C PRO A 136 1.38 7.33 4.26
N GLY A 137 1.11 7.10 5.55
CA GLY A 137 -0.26 7.05 6.06
C GLY A 137 -1.02 5.74 5.85
N ILE A 138 -0.37 4.68 5.34
CA ILE A 138 -1.01 3.37 5.11
C ILE A 138 -1.25 2.50 6.36
N GLY A 139 -0.79 2.94 7.54
CA GLY A 139 -0.99 2.21 8.80
C GLY A 139 0.24 1.52 9.37
N LYS A 140 1.45 1.83 8.92
CA LYS A 140 2.71 1.26 9.45
C LYS A 140 2.83 1.34 10.98
N SER A 141 2.61 2.52 11.56
CA SER A 141 2.67 2.74 13.03
C SER A 141 1.57 1.97 13.78
N VAL A 142 0.38 1.88 13.19
CA VAL A 142 -0.71 1.02 13.71
C VAL A 142 -0.31 -0.45 13.65
N GLY A 143 0.35 -0.88 12.58
CA GLY A 143 0.97 -2.21 12.46
C GLY A 143 2.02 -2.47 13.54
N ALA A 144 2.94 -1.52 13.78
CA ALA A 144 3.93 -1.62 14.86
C ALA A 144 3.27 -1.81 16.24
N CYS A 145 2.17 -1.11 16.50
CA CYS A 145 1.37 -1.28 17.71
C CYS A 145 0.76 -2.69 17.81
N TYR A 146 0.16 -3.19 16.72
CA TYR A 146 -0.35 -4.57 16.66
C TYR A 146 0.76 -5.62 16.85
N PHE A 147 1.95 -5.41 16.28
CA PHE A 147 3.10 -6.31 16.48
C PHE A 147 3.54 -6.31 17.94
N LEU A 148 3.57 -5.16 18.61
CA LEU A 148 3.83 -5.10 20.04
C LEU A 148 2.79 -5.92 20.81
N PHE A 149 1.50 -5.80 20.50
CA PHE A 149 0.45 -6.59 21.14
C PHE A 149 0.68 -8.09 20.96
N TRP A 150 0.98 -8.52 19.74
CA TRP A 150 1.28 -9.92 19.42
C TRP A 150 2.48 -10.43 20.21
N LEU A 151 3.57 -9.67 20.26
CA LEU A 151 4.80 -10.05 20.96
C LEU A 151 4.58 -10.17 22.47
N LEU A 152 3.88 -9.21 23.09
CA LEU A 152 3.56 -9.25 24.51
C LEU A 152 2.63 -10.44 24.84
N ALA A 153 1.60 -10.65 24.03
CA ALA A 153 0.69 -11.79 24.15
C ALA A 153 1.38 -13.15 23.95
N SER A 154 2.50 -13.16 23.21
CA SER A 154 3.38 -14.31 23.01
C SER A 154 4.47 -14.46 24.08
N GLY A 155 4.52 -13.57 25.09
CA GLY A 155 5.56 -13.56 26.12
C GLY A 155 6.97 -13.24 25.60
N GLN A 156 7.08 -12.57 24.45
CA GLN A 156 8.36 -12.19 23.86
C GLN A 156 8.87 -10.89 24.48
N SER A 157 10.15 -10.86 24.84
CA SER A 157 10.79 -9.61 25.28
C SER A 157 11.01 -8.68 24.09
N VAL A 158 10.76 -7.38 24.28
CA VAL A 158 10.76 -6.38 23.20
C VAL A 158 11.47 -5.11 23.63
N PHE A 159 12.40 -4.62 22.82
CA PHE A 159 12.85 -3.24 22.84
C PHE A 159 12.03 -2.43 21.85
N LEU A 160 11.27 -1.45 22.33
CA LEU A 160 10.50 -0.51 21.51
C LEU A 160 11.21 0.84 21.46
N ILE A 161 11.41 1.37 20.26
CA ILE A 161 11.99 2.68 19.99
C ILE A 161 10.95 3.51 19.21
N PRO A 162 10.02 4.18 19.90
CA PRO A 162 8.97 4.96 19.25
C PRO A 162 9.44 6.37 18.87
N GLU A 163 10.49 6.87 19.52
CA GLU A 163 11.00 8.23 19.35
C GLU A 163 12.54 8.21 19.35
N THR A 164 13.18 9.33 19.01
CA THR A 164 14.62 9.37 18.76
C THR A 164 15.49 9.15 20.01
N ASP A 165 14.94 9.38 21.18
CA ASP A 165 15.67 9.56 22.44
C ASP A 165 15.17 8.68 23.59
N VAL A 166 14.14 7.85 23.39
CA VAL A 166 13.64 6.91 24.41
C VAL A 166 13.59 5.48 23.87
N VAL A 167 13.94 4.54 24.73
CA VAL A 167 13.86 3.10 24.49
C VAL A 167 13.08 2.48 25.64
N TYR A 168 12.03 1.73 25.31
CA TYR A 168 11.28 0.91 26.25
C TYR A 168 11.73 -0.54 26.13
N TYR A 169 11.82 -1.24 27.25
CA TYR A 169 12.12 -2.67 27.32
C TYR A 169 11.01 -3.41 28.06
N PHE A 170 10.30 -4.27 27.35
CA PHE A 170 9.26 -5.15 27.86
C PHE A 170 9.86 -6.52 28.13
N SER A 171 9.63 -7.04 29.33
CA SER A 171 10.14 -8.34 29.78
C SER A 171 9.24 -8.89 30.88
N GLU A 172 9.44 -10.13 31.29
CA GLU A 172 8.68 -10.74 32.38
C GLU A 172 8.71 -9.91 33.68
N ALA A 173 9.78 -9.14 33.90
CA ALA A 173 9.92 -8.24 35.05
C ALA A 173 8.97 -7.03 35.03
N GLY A 174 8.29 -6.77 33.91
CA GLY A 174 7.56 -5.54 33.61
C GLY A 174 8.28 -4.67 32.58
N VAL A 175 7.88 -3.40 32.54
CA VAL A 175 8.37 -2.44 31.55
C VAL A 175 9.41 -1.51 32.16
N GLN A 176 10.53 -1.36 31.47
CA GLN A 176 11.59 -0.44 31.81
C GLN A 176 11.79 0.56 30.67
N HIS A 177 12.37 1.73 30.97
CA HIS A 177 12.69 2.73 29.97
C HIS A 177 14.06 3.35 30.25
N ALA A 178 14.73 3.80 29.19
CA ALA A 178 15.97 4.55 29.24
C ALA A 178 15.98 5.61 28.15
N SER A 179 16.64 6.74 28.39
CA SER A 179 17.00 7.61 27.28
C SER A 179 18.03 6.89 26.40
N ASP A 180 17.87 6.93 25.08
CA ASP A 180 18.78 6.23 24.14
C ASP A 180 20.24 6.68 24.35
N GLY A 181 20.47 7.95 24.68
CA GLY A 181 21.80 8.48 25.02
C GLY A 181 22.44 7.94 26.30
N HIS A 182 21.63 7.41 27.22
CA HIS A 182 22.05 6.92 28.55
C HIS A 182 22.05 5.40 28.68
N THR A 183 21.67 4.67 27.62
CA THR A 183 21.83 3.22 27.60
C THR A 183 23.30 2.86 27.81
N GLN A 184 23.60 2.07 28.85
CA GLN A 184 24.94 1.55 29.08
C GLN A 184 25.21 0.42 28.07
N ARG A 185 25.38 0.77 26.79
CA ARG A 185 25.39 -0.14 25.62
C ARG A 185 26.45 -1.25 25.67
N ASN A 186 27.50 -1.04 26.47
CA ASN A 186 28.56 -2.02 26.65
C ASN A 186 28.35 -2.91 27.87
N ASP A 187 27.30 -2.66 28.65
CA ASP A 187 26.93 -3.50 29.77
C ASP A 187 26.51 -4.89 29.30
N LEU A 188 26.97 -5.91 30.03
CA LEU A 188 26.76 -7.30 29.68
C LEU A 188 25.28 -7.71 29.80
N ALA A 189 24.56 -7.19 30.80
CA ALA A 189 23.15 -7.51 31.02
C ALA A 189 22.27 -6.90 29.92
N VAL A 190 22.55 -5.66 29.52
CA VAL A 190 21.85 -5.01 28.39
C VAL A 190 22.06 -5.82 27.11
N ARG A 191 23.32 -6.19 26.80
CA ARG A 191 23.64 -7.01 25.62
C ARG A 191 22.98 -8.39 25.64
N ALA A 192 22.93 -9.04 26.80
CA ALA A 192 22.25 -10.31 26.96
C ALA A 192 20.74 -10.19 26.72
N ALA A 193 20.10 -9.16 27.28
CA ALA A 193 18.68 -8.89 27.09
C ALA A 193 18.34 -8.63 25.61
N ILE A 194 19.14 -7.82 24.92
CA ILE A 194 18.95 -7.54 23.48
C ILE A 194 19.01 -8.82 22.67
N LYS A 195 20.01 -9.67 22.92
CA LYS A 195 20.23 -10.94 22.19
C LYS A 195 19.05 -11.90 22.22
N SER A 196 18.20 -11.80 23.23
CA SER A 196 17.02 -12.65 23.39
C SER A 196 15.71 -11.91 23.11
N SER A 197 15.76 -10.70 22.56
CA SER A 197 14.59 -9.83 22.39
C SER A 197 14.34 -9.46 20.94
N TRP A 198 13.10 -9.11 20.67
CA TRP A 198 12.70 -8.36 19.49
C TRP A 198 13.08 -6.89 19.66
N VAL A 199 13.33 -6.21 18.54
CA VAL A 199 13.51 -4.75 18.50
C VAL A 199 12.52 -4.19 17.49
N LEU A 200 11.60 -3.35 17.96
CA LEU A 200 10.65 -2.61 17.14
C LEU A 200 11.04 -1.14 17.10
N ILE A 201 11.19 -0.58 15.90
CA ILE A 201 11.50 0.82 15.68
C ILE A 201 10.35 1.45 14.91
N ASP A 202 9.74 2.50 15.46
CA ASP A 202 8.69 3.28 14.80
C ASP A 202 8.90 4.78 15.05
N VAL A 203 10.07 5.28 14.63
CA VAL A 203 10.43 6.69 14.83
C VAL A 203 9.87 7.53 13.68
N ASP A 204 8.98 8.49 14.00
CA ASP A 204 8.57 9.51 13.04
C ASP A 204 9.64 10.57 12.86
N ILE A 205 10.50 10.36 11.86
CA ILE A 205 11.58 11.27 11.52
C ILE A 205 11.07 12.56 10.82
N GLY A 206 9.82 12.59 10.35
CA GLY A 206 9.29 13.72 9.58
C GLY A 206 8.91 14.94 10.42
N SER A 207 8.75 14.77 11.73
CA SER A 207 8.17 15.78 12.62
C SER A 207 9.19 16.69 13.30
N SER A 208 10.49 16.33 13.32
CA SER A 208 11.54 17.14 13.94
C SER A 208 12.79 17.27 13.07
N PRO A 209 13.38 18.47 12.92
CA PRO A 209 14.68 18.68 12.27
C PRO A 209 15.81 17.87 12.90
N SER A 210 15.75 17.64 14.23
CA SER A 210 16.75 16.82 14.94
C SER A 210 16.62 15.33 14.64
N ALA A 211 15.46 14.89 14.15
CA ALA A 211 15.23 13.49 13.81
C ALA A 211 15.72 13.17 12.40
N ALA A 212 15.91 14.16 11.52
CA ALA A 212 16.23 13.95 10.09
C ALA A 212 17.44 13.03 9.86
N ASP A 213 18.45 13.15 10.72
CA ASP A 213 19.67 12.34 10.71
C ASP A 213 19.65 11.14 11.68
N TRP A 214 18.54 10.95 12.40
CA TRP A 214 18.40 9.84 13.32
C TRP A 214 18.46 8.51 12.56
N TYR A 215 19.19 7.57 13.14
CA TYR A 215 19.42 6.28 12.52
C TYR A 215 19.60 5.18 13.57
N PRO A 216 19.06 3.96 13.33
CA PRO A 216 19.21 2.85 14.26
C PRO A 216 20.68 2.56 14.59
N ARG A 217 21.01 2.58 15.88
CA ARG A 217 22.38 2.38 16.36
C ARG A 217 22.80 0.91 16.27
N GLU A 218 24.11 0.63 16.26
CA GLU A 218 24.59 -0.75 16.07
C GLU A 218 24.36 -1.67 17.27
N TRP A 219 24.09 -1.13 18.45
CA TRP A 219 23.92 -1.93 19.67
C TRP A 219 22.71 -2.87 19.61
N ILE A 220 21.74 -2.60 18.72
CA ILE A 220 20.57 -3.45 18.46
C ILE A 220 20.86 -4.59 17.46
N LYS A 221 22.00 -4.57 16.76
CA LYS A 221 22.36 -5.62 15.78
C LYS A 221 22.26 -7.06 16.30
N PRO A 222 22.62 -7.37 17.57
CA PRO A 222 22.60 -8.75 18.04
C PRO A 222 21.22 -9.23 18.49
N CYS A 223 20.14 -8.46 18.28
CA CYS A 223 18.79 -8.89 18.65
C CYS A 223 18.30 -10.14 17.90
N THR A 224 17.25 -10.79 18.41
CA THR A 224 16.66 -11.95 17.74
C THR A 224 16.02 -11.52 16.42
N THR A 225 15.13 -10.53 16.48
CA THR A 225 14.45 -9.98 15.30
C THR A 225 14.41 -8.45 15.38
N LEU A 226 14.74 -7.79 14.26
CA LEU A 226 14.66 -6.33 14.13
C LEU A 226 13.57 -5.98 13.13
N VAL A 227 12.63 -5.12 13.53
CA VAL A 227 11.62 -4.55 12.64
C VAL A 227 11.71 -3.04 12.72
N TRP A 228 11.88 -2.39 11.57
CA TRP A 228 11.78 -0.94 11.47
C TRP A 228 10.64 -0.56 10.53
N THR A 229 9.66 0.16 11.05
CA THR A 229 8.60 0.80 10.27
C THR A 229 9.03 2.19 9.83
N SER A 230 9.03 2.44 8.52
CA SER A 230 9.27 3.79 8.00
C SER A 230 8.65 4.00 6.62
N SER A 231 8.40 5.25 6.27
CA SER A 231 8.00 5.61 4.90
C SER A 231 9.12 5.29 3.91
N PRO A 232 8.80 5.09 2.61
CA PRO A 232 9.73 4.56 1.63
C PRO A 232 10.67 5.66 1.14
N ARG A 233 11.56 6.11 2.02
CA ARG A 233 12.67 6.99 1.65
C ARG A 233 13.83 6.13 1.17
N GLN A 234 14.19 6.24 -0.11
CA GLN A 234 15.14 5.31 -0.74
C GLN A 234 16.49 5.32 -0.02
N GLU A 235 16.97 6.49 0.38
CA GLU A 235 18.24 6.61 1.09
C GLU A 235 18.23 5.86 2.43
N ARG A 236 17.15 6.00 3.21
CA ARG A 236 17.01 5.30 4.50
C ARG A 236 16.95 3.81 4.30
N LEU A 237 16.13 3.36 3.35
CA LEU A 237 16.00 1.96 3.00
C LEU A 237 17.36 1.38 2.59
N ARG A 238 18.09 2.06 1.71
CA ARG A 238 19.43 1.65 1.28
C ARG A 238 20.40 1.56 2.45
N ARG A 239 20.48 2.60 3.29
CA ARG A 239 21.35 2.61 4.46
C ARG A 239 21.01 1.43 5.39
N PHE A 240 19.72 1.17 5.64
CA PHE A 240 19.26 0.10 6.53
C PHE A 240 19.51 -1.29 5.97
N ARG A 241 19.16 -1.51 4.71
CA ARG A 241 19.44 -2.75 4.00
C ARG A 241 20.93 -3.05 4.00
N THR A 242 21.80 -2.08 3.71
CA THR A 242 23.25 -2.32 3.71
C THR A 242 23.81 -2.57 5.12
N ARG A 243 23.33 -1.83 6.13
CA ARG A 243 23.90 -1.89 7.48
C ARG A 243 23.39 -3.07 8.33
N PHE A 244 22.15 -3.48 8.12
CA PHE A 244 21.49 -4.53 8.90
C PHE A 244 21.10 -5.74 8.05
N LEU A 245 21.45 -5.78 6.76
CA LEU A 245 21.05 -6.85 5.82
C LEU A 245 19.53 -7.05 5.79
N ALA A 246 18.79 -5.96 5.96
CA ALA A 246 17.35 -6.00 6.14
C ALA A 246 16.60 -6.36 4.85
N ARG A 247 15.62 -7.25 4.99
CA ARG A 247 14.60 -7.55 3.98
C ARG A 247 13.56 -6.44 3.99
N VAL A 248 13.09 -6.06 2.81
CA VAL A 248 12.04 -5.05 2.66
C VAL A 248 10.69 -5.74 2.65
N TRP A 249 9.70 -5.13 3.29
CA TRP A 249 8.31 -5.56 3.22
C TRP A 249 7.44 -4.36 2.87
N TYR A 250 6.93 -4.32 1.64
CA TYR A 250 5.98 -3.30 1.20
C TYR A 250 4.55 -3.69 1.61
N MET A 251 3.93 -2.82 2.41
CA MET A 251 2.52 -2.92 2.79
C MET A 251 1.61 -2.61 1.61
N SER A 252 0.48 -3.32 1.56
CA SER A 252 -0.55 -3.12 0.57
C SER A 252 -1.39 -1.88 0.88
N PRO A 253 -1.91 -1.19 -0.15
CA PRO A 253 -2.93 -0.17 0.01
C PRO A 253 -4.17 -0.71 0.74
N TRP A 254 -4.98 0.19 1.31
CA TRP A 254 -6.24 -0.23 1.93
C TRP A 254 -7.23 -0.68 0.87
N THR A 255 -7.89 -1.82 1.14
CA THR A 255 -8.98 -2.33 0.32
C THR A 255 -10.25 -1.50 0.54
N LEU A 256 -11.18 -1.56 -0.42
CA LEU A 256 -12.45 -0.84 -0.31
C LEU A 256 -13.29 -1.37 0.85
N GLU A 257 -13.21 -2.67 1.12
CA GLU A 257 -13.86 -3.34 2.25
C GLU A 257 -13.32 -2.83 3.58
N GLU A 258 -11.99 -2.74 3.73
CA GLU A 258 -11.36 -2.15 4.92
C GLU A 258 -11.83 -0.70 5.12
N ILE A 259 -11.87 0.10 4.05
CA ILE A 259 -12.31 1.50 4.09
C ILE A 259 -13.80 1.60 4.44
N ALA A 260 -14.66 0.77 3.85
CA ALA A 260 -16.10 0.78 4.11
C ALA A 260 -16.39 0.39 5.57
N VAL A 261 -15.68 -0.61 6.11
CA VAL A 261 -15.81 -1.02 7.52
C VAL A 261 -15.33 0.10 8.43
N LEU A 262 -14.16 0.68 8.17
CA LEU A 262 -13.64 1.78 8.99
C LEU A 262 -14.56 3.01 8.93
N THR A 263 -15.15 3.31 7.77
CA THR A 263 -16.16 4.39 7.62
C THR A 263 -17.34 4.20 8.57
N LYS A 264 -17.85 2.96 8.68
CA LYS A 264 -18.94 2.62 9.59
C LYS A 264 -18.51 2.68 11.06
N LEU A 265 -17.34 2.12 11.40
CA LEU A 265 -16.81 2.08 12.78
C LEU A 265 -16.53 3.49 13.31
N GLU A 266 -15.96 4.36 12.47
CA GLU A 266 -15.64 5.75 12.80
C GLU A 266 -16.82 6.72 12.61
N LYS A 267 -18.00 6.20 12.22
CA LYS A 267 -19.23 6.97 11.99
C LYS A 267 -19.02 8.17 11.08
N LYS A 268 -18.23 7.98 10.01
CA LYS A 268 -17.98 9.00 8.98
C LYS A 268 -19.04 8.94 7.89
N ASP A 269 -19.27 10.07 7.23
CA ASP A 269 -20.14 10.12 6.05
C ASP A 269 -19.46 9.37 4.88
N PRO A 270 -20.08 8.30 4.35
CA PRO A 270 -19.52 7.58 3.21
C PRO A 270 -19.30 8.45 1.97
N ALA A 271 -20.17 9.43 1.72
CA ALA A 271 -20.02 10.32 0.56
C ALA A 271 -18.75 11.18 0.69
N GLU A 272 -18.46 11.67 1.90
CA GLU A 272 -17.23 12.39 2.22
C GLU A 272 -15.99 11.51 2.04
N ILE A 273 -16.00 10.29 2.56
CA ILE A 273 -14.88 9.34 2.42
C ILE A 273 -14.66 8.98 0.95
N ARG A 274 -15.73 8.79 0.18
CA ARG A 274 -15.66 8.51 -1.26
C ARG A 274 -15.02 9.67 -2.01
N ALA A 275 -15.46 10.90 -1.78
CA ALA A 275 -14.87 12.08 -2.41
C ALA A 275 -13.36 12.20 -2.10
N ARG A 276 -12.95 11.87 -0.87
CA ARG A 276 -11.53 11.84 -0.49
C ARG A 276 -10.76 10.71 -1.14
N PHE A 277 -11.38 9.53 -1.30
CA PHE A 277 -10.80 8.40 -2.00
C PHE A 277 -10.52 8.72 -3.46
N ASP A 278 -11.48 9.33 -4.15
CA ASP A 278 -11.34 9.71 -5.56
C ASP A 278 -10.21 10.72 -5.77
N LEU A 279 -9.87 11.52 -4.76
CA LEU A 279 -8.77 12.48 -4.80
C LEU A 279 -7.43 11.90 -4.33
N SER A 280 -7.42 11.24 -3.18
CA SER A 280 -6.20 10.88 -2.42
C SER A 280 -5.90 9.38 -2.39
N GLY A 281 -6.73 8.57 -3.05
CA GLY A 281 -6.56 7.14 -3.15
C GLY A 281 -6.80 6.35 -1.84
N PRO A 282 -6.43 5.06 -1.83
CA PRO A 282 -6.62 4.13 -0.72
C PRO A 282 -5.64 4.34 0.47
N VAL A 283 -5.53 5.58 0.96
CA VAL A 283 -4.63 5.93 2.07
C VAL A 283 -5.43 6.33 3.31
N ALA A 284 -5.55 5.40 4.27
CA ALA A 284 -6.37 5.61 5.46
C ALA A 284 -6.13 6.95 6.18
N ARG A 285 -4.87 7.39 6.31
CA ARG A 285 -4.58 8.69 6.92
C ARG A 285 -5.25 9.86 6.20
N SER A 286 -5.17 9.91 4.87
CA SER A 286 -5.77 10.95 4.05
C SER A 286 -7.30 10.89 4.07
N LEU A 287 -7.86 9.69 4.18
CA LEU A 287 -9.31 9.51 4.21
C LEU A 287 -9.93 9.92 5.55
N PHE A 288 -9.32 9.53 6.67
CA PHE A 288 -9.96 9.60 7.98
C PHE A 288 -9.39 10.67 8.91
N PHE A 289 -8.12 11.07 8.76
CA PHE A 289 -7.43 11.91 9.75
C PHE A 289 -6.96 13.26 9.22
N ASP A 290 -6.67 13.38 7.92
CA ASP A 290 -6.05 14.59 7.36
C ASP A 290 -6.94 15.32 6.36
N ALA A 291 -8.05 15.88 6.87
CA ALA A 291 -9.04 16.58 6.06
C ALA A 291 -8.48 17.81 5.31
N SER A 292 -7.44 18.46 5.84
CA SER A 292 -6.86 19.68 5.26
C SER A 292 -5.94 19.41 4.07
N ARG A 293 -5.24 18.25 4.05
CA ARG A 293 -4.36 17.86 2.94
C ARG A 293 -5.08 17.38 1.68
N ALA A 294 -6.38 17.13 1.77
CA ALA A 294 -7.21 16.68 0.65
C ALA A 294 -7.83 17.85 -0.14
N SER A 295 -7.13 18.99 -0.28
CA SER A 295 -7.61 20.09 -1.12
C SER A 295 -7.16 19.92 -2.58
N THR A 296 -8.08 20.14 -3.52
CA THR A 296 -7.78 20.07 -4.96
C THR A 296 -6.66 21.04 -5.37
N THR A 297 -6.60 22.22 -4.76
CA THR A 297 -5.57 23.23 -5.04
C THR A 297 -4.17 22.78 -4.62
N GLU A 298 -4.04 22.18 -3.42
CA GLU A 298 -2.76 21.65 -2.95
C GLU A 298 -2.31 20.48 -3.84
N MET A 299 -3.24 19.58 -4.19
CA MET A 299 -2.97 18.48 -5.11
C MET A 299 -2.50 19.00 -6.48
N ASP A 300 -3.16 20.01 -7.06
CA ASP A 300 -2.72 20.61 -8.33
C ASP A 300 -1.31 21.18 -8.24
N SER A 301 -0.98 21.85 -7.13
CA SER A 301 0.36 22.40 -6.90
C SER A 301 1.44 21.32 -6.84
N VAL A 302 1.11 20.17 -6.22
CA VAL A 302 1.98 19.00 -6.13
C VAL A 302 2.17 18.35 -7.48
N ILE A 303 1.09 18.17 -8.26
CA ILE A 303 1.16 17.59 -9.60
C ILE A 303 2.01 18.48 -10.51
N ARG A 304 1.78 19.80 -10.52
CA ARG A 304 2.57 20.76 -11.33
C ARG A 304 4.05 20.75 -10.95
N ARG A 305 4.35 20.71 -9.64
CA ARG A 305 5.74 20.65 -9.15
C ARG A 305 6.44 19.36 -9.56
N SER A 306 5.76 18.23 -9.45
CA SER A 306 6.31 16.93 -9.82
C SER A 306 6.48 16.81 -11.33
N PHE A 307 5.52 17.34 -12.11
CA PHE A 307 5.60 17.38 -13.56
C PHE A 307 6.81 18.18 -14.06
N SER A 308 7.07 19.36 -13.48
CA SER A 308 8.22 20.19 -13.88
C SER A 308 9.57 19.52 -13.57
N ARG A 309 9.63 18.69 -12.54
CA ARG A 309 10.83 17.96 -12.09
C ARG A 309 11.05 16.60 -12.74
N GLY A 310 10.22 16.21 -13.71
CA GLY A 310 10.30 14.88 -14.31
C GLY A 310 9.36 13.91 -13.60
N LEU A 311 8.21 13.68 -14.23
CA LEU A 311 7.09 12.93 -13.66
C LEU A 311 7.51 11.57 -13.07
N PHE A 312 8.46 10.87 -13.70
CA PHE A 312 8.92 9.54 -13.31
C PHE A 312 10.28 9.52 -12.61
N GLU A 313 10.93 10.68 -12.48
CA GLU A 313 12.27 10.77 -11.88
C GLU A 313 12.26 10.33 -10.42
N PHE A 314 11.17 10.46 -9.69
CA PHE A 314 11.10 9.99 -8.29
C PHE A 314 11.22 8.47 -8.12
N ALA A 315 10.83 7.69 -9.13
CA ALA A 315 10.92 6.23 -9.09
C ALA A 315 12.32 5.75 -9.51
N THR A 316 13.05 6.56 -10.26
CA THR A 316 14.38 6.23 -10.81
C THR A 316 15.52 6.96 -10.10
N SER A 317 15.25 8.11 -9.46
CA SER A 317 16.25 8.96 -8.83
C SER A 317 16.66 8.40 -7.48
N GLN A 318 17.97 8.36 -7.28
CA GLN A 318 18.58 8.00 -6.00
C GLN A 318 18.60 9.19 -5.02
N GLU A 319 18.31 10.41 -5.50
CA GLU A 319 18.38 11.65 -4.75
C GLU A 319 16.98 12.07 -4.27
N GLY A 320 16.62 11.65 -3.05
CA GLY A 320 15.31 11.82 -2.42
C GLY A 320 14.92 13.25 -2.02
N THR A 321 15.12 14.24 -2.89
CA THR A 321 14.96 15.66 -2.57
C THR A 321 13.50 16.18 -2.60
N ASP A 322 12.52 15.38 -3.08
CA ASP A 322 11.08 15.74 -3.03
C ASP A 322 10.15 14.51 -2.91
N GLU A 323 10.48 13.62 -1.98
CA GLU A 323 9.73 12.38 -1.74
C GLU A 323 8.28 12.65 -1.30
N GLU A 324 7.99 13.77 -0.63
CA GLU A 324 6.62 14.09 -0.20
C GLU A 324 5.69 14.41 -1.39
N ALA A 325 6.16 15.17 -2.39
CA ALA A 325 5.39 15.42 -3.60
C ALA A 325 5.16 14.11 -4.39
N SER A 326 6.18 13.26 -4.41
CA SER A 326 6.13 11.95 -5.09
C SER A 326 5.08 11.03 -4.47
N HIS A 327 5.04 10.90 -3.14
CA HIS A 327 4.04 10.09 -2.46
C HIS A 327 2.61 10.63 -2.58
N ARG A 328 2.44 11.91 -2.91
CA ARG A 328 1.11 12.49 -3.17
C ARG A 328 0.67 12.33 -4.62
N MET A 329 1.60 12.05 -5.52
CA MET A 329 1.30 11.68 -6.91
C MET A 329 1.13 10.18 -7.10
N TYR A 330 1.90 9.39 -6.37
CA TYR A 330 2.00 7.96 -6.59
C TYR A 330 1.63 7.16 -5.36
N LEU A 331 0.86 6.11 -5.61
CA LEU A 331 0.62 5.02 -4.69
C LEU A 331 1.78 4.02 -4.78
N VAL A 332 2.42 3.77 -3.65
CA VAL A 332 3.40 2.68 -3.50
C VAL A 332 2.69 1.42 -3.00
N ARG A 333 2.79 0.33 -3.75
CA ARG A 333 2.23 -0.99 -3.38
C ARG A 333 3.23 -2.11 -3.67
N PRO A 334 3.15 -3.29 -3.01
CA PRO A 334 3.97 -4.43 -3.37
C PRO A 334 3.72 -4.85 -4.82
N GLN A 335 4.74 -5.43 -5.46
CA GLN A 335 4.58 -5.99 -6.79
C GLN A 335 3.70 -7.24 -6.76
N GLU A 336 2.84 -7.38 -7.77
CA GLU A 336 2.08 -8.60 -8.01
C GLU A 336 2.86 -9.52 -8.96
N SER A 337 2.95 -10.79 -8.59
CA SER A 337 3.43 -11.88 -9.44
C SER A 337 2.39 -12.97 -9.50
N TRP A 338 2.53 -13.84 -10.48
CA TRP A 338 1.62 -14.96 -10.71
C TRP A 338 2.47 -16.22 -10.65
N ASP A 339 1.97 -17.26 -9.98
CA ASP A 339 2.63 -18.57 -9.99
C ASP A 339 2.31 -19.35 -11.28
N GLU A 340 2.81 -20.58 -11.38
CA GLU A 340 2.61 -21.45 -12.55
C GLU A 340 1.13 -21.80 -12.79
N ASP A 341 0.31 -21.77 -11.74
CA ASP A 341 -1.13 -22.05 -11.80
C ASP A 341 -1.95 -20.80 -12.14
N GLY A 342 -1.30 -19.66 -12.36
CA GLY A 342 -1.99 -18.39 -12.56
C GLY A 342 -2.69 -17.90 -11.30
N VAL A 343 -2.18 -18.25 -10.12
CA VAL A 343 -2.62 -17.65 -8.86
C VAL A 343 -1.73 -16.44 -8.54
N PRO A 344 -2.34 -15.27 -8.32
CA PRO A 344 -1.60 -14.06 -8.01
C PRO A 344 -1.09 -14.09 -6.57
N HIS A 345 0.13 -13.64 -6.37
CA HIS A 345 0.76 -13.47 -5.07
C HIS A 345 1.55 -12.16 -5.02
N LEU A 346 1.75 -11.64 -3.80
CA LEU A 346 2.43 -10.37 -3.58
C LEU A 346 3.93 -10.59 -3.33
N VAL A 347 4.78 -9.99 -4.17
CA VAL A 347 6.21 -9.86 -3.93
C VAL A 347 6.45 -8.66 -3.01
N ARG A 348 6.47 -8.92 -1.70
CA ARG A 348 6.64 -7.90 -0.66
C ARG A 348 8.01 -7.19 -0.70
N ALA A 349 8.99 -7.73 -1.41
CA ALA A 349 10.35 -7.18 -1.47
C ALA A 349 10.50 -6.03 -2.48
N GLU A 350 9.58 -5.88 -3.43
CA GLU A 350 9.70 -4.97 -4.57
C GLU A 350 8.46 -4.07 -4.66
N PRO A 351 8.64 -2.74 -4.85
CA PRO A 351 7.52 -1.82 -5.03
C PRO A 351 7.08 -1.74 -6.48
N THR A 352 5.80 -1.45 -6.67
CA THR A 352 5.26 -0.87 -7.90
C THR A 352 4.65 0.49 -7.60
N TYR A 353 4.71 1.38 -8.58
CA TYR A 353 4.19 2.73 -8.50
C TYR A 353 3.01 2.90 -9.45
N MET A 354 1.88 3.34 -8.91
CA MET A 354 0.68 3.72 -9.66
C MET A 354 0.34 5.16 -9.33
N PHE A 355 -0.47 5.84 -10.14
CA PHE A 355 -1.02 7.12 -9.69
C PHE A 355 -1.83 6.93 -8.42
N LEU A 356 -1.77 7.92 -7.54
CA LEU A 356 -2.47 7.88 -6.27
C LEU A 356 -3.99 7.77 -6.46
N SER A 357 -4.52 8.41 -7.49
CA SER A 357 -5.93 8.36 -7.86
C SER A 357 -6.14 8.62 -9.36
N ASN A 358 -7.34 8.28 -9.86
CA ASN A 358 -7.74 8.58 -11.23
C ASN A 358 -7.78 10.09 -11.52
N GLN A 359 -8.11 10.91 -10.52
CA GLN A 359 -8.07 12.37 -10.66
C GLN A 359 -6.64 12.88 -10.85
N VAL A 360 -5.68 12.34 -10.09
CA VAL A 360 -4.26 12.68 -10.26
C VAL A 360 -3.77 12.28 -11.65
N ALA A 361 -4.13 11.09 -12.14
CA ALA A 361 -3.79 10.65 -13.49
C ALA A 361 -4.40 11.60 -14.55
N ALA A 362 -5.71 11.85 -14.49
CA ALA A 362 -6.41 12.71 -15.44
C ALA A 362 -5.85 14.13 -15.49
N ARG A 363 -5.53 14.70 -14.32
CA ARG A 363 -4.93 16.03 -14.21
C ARG A 363 -3.50 16.07 -14.75
N THR A 364 -2.73 15.01 -14.52
CA THR A 364 -1.39 14.86 -15.11
C THR A 364 -1.47 14.87 -16.65
N VAL A 365 -2.46 14.20 -17.24
CA VAL A 365 -2.70 14.27 -18.70
C VAL A 365 -3.04 15.69 -19.19
N GLU A 366 -3.75 16.50 -18.39
CA GLU A 366 -4.06 17.89 -18.78
C GLU A 366 -2.80 18.72 -18.90
N LEU A 367 -1.91 18.63 -17.90
CA LEU A 367 -0.63 19.32 -17.91
C LEU A 367 0.28 18.83 -19.03
N MET A 368 0.19 17.54 -19.38
CA MET A 368 0.93 16.98 -20.50
C MET A 368 0.51 17.51 -21.86
N ALA A 369 -0.77 17.80 -22.05
CA ALA A 369 -1.26 18.41 -23.28
C ALA A 369 -0.64 19.80 -23.52
N GLU A 370 -0.15 20.46 -22.47
CA GLU A 370 0.57 21.74 -22.55
C GLU A 370 2.05 21.57 -22.99
N SER A 371 2.60 20.34 -23.03
CA SER A 371 4.03 20.06 -23.30
C SER A 371 4.26 18.66 -23.91
N ALA A 372 3.73 18.43 -25.11
CA ALA A 372 3.66 17.11 -25.74
C ALA A 372 5.01 16.44 -26.06
N ASP A 373 6.03 17.20 -26.50
CA ASP A 373 7.30 16.61 -26.96
C ASP A 373 8.14 16.07 -25.78
N THR A 374 8.36 16.89 -24.75
CA THR A 374 9.05 16.49 -23.50
C THR A 374 8.37 15.31 -22.82
N PHE A 375 7.06 15.18 -23.01
CA PHE A 375 6.30 14.08 -22.45
C PHE A 375 6.63 12.72 -23.09
N ARG A 376 6.78 12.65 -24.42
CA ARG A 376 7.01 11.38 -25.12
C ARG A 376 8.31 10.71 -24.67
N GLU A 377 9.39 11.48 -24.57
CA GLU A 377 10.68 10.99 -24.11
C GLU A 377 10.59 10.43 -22.67
N ARG A 378 9.86 11.14 -21.80
CA ARG A 378 9.66 10.72 -20.40
C ARG A 378 8.78 9.48 -20.28
N LEU A 379 7.75 9.35 -21.11
CA LEU A 379 6.86 8.19 -21.12
C LEU A 379 7.59 6.93 -21.61
N ALA A 380 8.38 7.04 -22.68
CA ALA A 380 9.21 5.94 -23.17
C ALA A 380 10.17 5.44 -22.07
N SER A 381 10.88 6.37 -21.41
CA SER A 381 11.75 6.01 -20.29
C SER A 381 11.00 5.34 -19.13
N ALA A 382 9.75 5.73 -18.85
CA ALA A 382 8.96 5.12 -17.79
C ALA A 382 8.52 3.68 -18.10
N PHE A 383 8.41 3.32 -19.39
CA PHE A 383 8.14 1.93 -19.80
C PHE A 383 9.36 1.02 -19.65
N ASP A 384 10.56 1.58 -19.84
CA ASP A 384 11.82 0.86 -19.67
C ASP A 384 12.12 0.51 -18.20
N HIS A 385 11.43 1.15 -17.24
CA HIS A 385 11.60 0.92 -15.81
C HIS A 385 10.43 0.11 -15.23
N PRO A 386 10.64 -1.17 -14.83
CA PRO A 386 9.57 -2.03 -14.32
C PRO A 386 8.71 -1.43 -13.19
N PRO A 387 9.26 -0.70 -12.20
CA PRO A 387 8.45 -0.12 -11.12
C PRO A 387 7.45 0.94 -11.58
N THR A 388 7.71 1.64 -12.69
CA THR A 388 6.88 2.75 -13.21
C THR A 388 5.88 2.35 -14.28
N ARG A 389 5.98 1.13 -14.82
CA ARG A 389 5.11 0.63 -15.88
C ARG A 389 3.62 0.77 -15.57
N GLY A 390 3.22 0.51 -14.32
CA GLY A 390 1.82 0.67 -13.88
C GLY A 390 1.31 2.10 -14.02
N ALA A 391 2.06 3.07 -13.51
CA ALA A 391 1.75 4.49 -13.67
C ALA A 391 1.76 4.94 -15.14
N ALA A 392 2.77 4.52 -15.91
CA ALA A 392 2.88 4.84 -17.33
C ALA A 392 1.70 4.29 -18.14
N GLY A 393 1.25 3.07 -17.85
CA GLY A 393 0.07 2.47 -18.49
C GLY A 393 -1.22 3.21 -18.20
N LYS A 394 -1.48 3.55 -16.93
CA LYS A 394 -2.66 4.36 -16.55
C LYS A 394 -2.68 5.73 -17.22
N LEU A 395 -1.50 6.30 -17.46
CA LEU A 395 -1.37 7.55 -18.18
C LEU A 395 -1.73 7.41 -19.65
N VAL A 396 -1.23 6.38 -20.32
CA VAL A 396 -1.56 6.05 -21.71
C VAL A 396 -3.06 5.79 -21.86
N GLU A 397 -3.64 4.99 -20.97
CA GLU A 397 -5.08 4.74 -20.94
C GLU A 397 -5.87 6.06 -20.82
N SER A 398 -5.46 6.94 -19.89
CA SER A 398 -6.10 8.25 -19.70
C SER A 398 -5.99 9.16 -20.93
N ILE A 399 -4.86 9.13 -21.63
CA ILE A 399 -4.64 9.86 -22.89
C ILE A 399 -5.56 9.32 -23.98
N LEU A 400 -5.62 8.01 -24.14
CA LEU A 400 -6.45 7.33 -25.13
C LEU A 400 -7.92 7.67 -24.93
N HIS A 401 -8.43 7.53 -23.71
CA HIS A 401 -9.81 7.87 -23.38
C HIS A 401 -10.15 9.32 -23.72
N ARG A 402 -9.27 10.26 -23.38
CA ARG A 402 -9.48 11.69 -23.67
C ARG A 402 -9.46 11.98 -25.17
N ALA A 403 -8.57 11.33 -25.92
CA ALA A 403 -8.51 11.47 -27.37
C ALA A 403 -9.76 10.93 -28.05
N LEU A 404 -10.18 9.71 -27.68
CA LEU A 404 -11.38 9.06 -28.21
C LEU A 404 -12.65 9.85 -27.90
N LEU A 405 -12.79 10.38 -26.68
CA LEU A 405 -13.91 11.25 -26.29
C LEU A 405 -14.00 12.55 -27.12
N ARG A 406 -12.86 13.05 -27.61
CA ARG A 406 -12.79 14.25 -28.47
C ARG A 406 -12.98 13.92 -29.95
N GLY A 407 -13.17 12.65 -30.30
CA GLY A 407 -13.15 12.19 -31.69
C GLY A 407 -11.78 12.33 -32.36
N SER A 408 -10.71 12.51 -31.57
CA SER A 408 -9.35 12.52 -32.11
C SER A 408 -8.95 11.09 -32.45
N VAL A 409 -8.34 10.96 -33.63
CA VAL A 409 -7.77 9.70 -34.10
C VAL A 409 -6.28 9.58 -33.95
N ASP A 410 -5.67 10.66 -33.49
CA ASP A 410 -4.28 10.68 -33.11
C ASP A 410 -4.21 11.02 -31.62
N PRO A 411 -4.28 10.01 -30.74
CA PRO A 411 -4.23 10.23 -29.30
C PRO A 411 -2.91 10.87 -28.84
N PHE A 412 -1.85 10.79 -29.64
CA PHE A 412 -0.51 11.26 -29.29
C PHE A 412 -0.01 12.44 -30.15
N GLY A 413 -0.78 12.84 -31.16
CA GLY A 413 -0.51 13.98 -32.05
C GLY A 413 0.65 13.80 -33.02
N VAL A 414 1.09 12.57 -33.33
CA VAL A 414 2.19 12.26 -34.26
C VAL A 414 1.96 10.93 -34.99
N ALA A 415 2.39 10.88 -36.26
CA ALA A 415 2.56 9.62 -36.99
C ALA A 415 3.41 8.63 -36.18
N PRO A 416 2.93 7.39 -35.99
CA PRO A 416 3.57 6.43 -35.11
C PRO A 416 4.96 6.04 -35.65
N ASN A 417 6.02 6.46 -34.96
CA ASN A 417 7.36 5.93 -35.23
C ASN A 417 7.66 4.81 -34.23
N SER A 418 7.77 3.60 -34.81
CA SER A 418 8.30 2.32 -34.32
C SER A 418 7.82 1.73 -32.99
N ILE A 419 7.46 2.48 -31.94
CA ILE A 419 7.14 1.91 -30.61
C ILE A 419 5.62 1.79 -30.34
N LEU A 420 4.79 2.63 -30.96
CA LEU A 420 3.33 2.64 -30.76
C LEU A 420 2.63 2.94 -32.09
N GLU A 421 2.18 1.92 -32.83
CA GLU A 421 1.42 2.10 -34.08
C GLU A 421 -0.08 2.27 -33.83
N ALA A 422 -0.54 3.52 -33.73
CA ALA A 422 -1.97 3.85 -33.79
C ALA A 422 -2.32 4.46 -35.16
N HIS A 423 -2.91 3.66 -36.04
CA HIS A 423 -3.56 4.13 -37.26
C HIS A 423 -5.06 4.22 -37.02
N MET A 424 -5.61 5.43 -36.82
CA MET A 424 -7.06 5.59 -36.76
C MET A 424 -7.53 6.73 -37.69
N THR A 425 -8.69 6.52 -38.31
CA THR A 425 -9.57 7.57 -38.86
C THR A 425 -10.99 7.17 -38.47
N LEU A 426 -11.66 7.93 -37.59
CA LEU A 426 -12.97 7.60 -37.05
C LEU A 426 -14.04 8.40 -37.82
N PRO A 427 -15.00 7.74 -38.49
CA PRO A 427 -16.17 8.42 -39.03
C PRO A 427 -17.13 8.86 -37.90
N PRO A 428 -17.82 10.01 -38.02
CA PRO A 428 -18.67 10.57 -36.96
C PRO A 428 -20.16 10.13 -36.99
N PRO A 429 -20.85 10.05 -35.83
CA PRO A 429 -20.30 9.98 -34.47
C PRO A 429 -20.12 8.51 -34.02
N PRO A 430 -18.90 8.11 -33.61
CA PRO A 430 -18.69 6.80 -33.03
C PRO A 430 -19.34 6.69 -31.65
N LEU A 431 -19.91 5.53 -31.32
CA LEU A 431 -20.26 5.17 -29.96
C LEU A 431 -18.99 4.75 -29.23
N TYR A 432 -18.60 5.51 -28.21
CA TYR A 432 -17.47 5.20 -27.34
C TYR A 432 -17.96 4.62 -26.02
N LEU A 433 -17.42 3.47 -25.63
CA LEU A 433 -17.71 2.82 -24.35
C LEU A 433 -16.38 2.62 -23.61
N ARG A 434 -16.36 3.00 -22.33
CA ARG A 434 -15.31 2.64 -21.39
C ARG A 434 -15.85 1.50 -20.54
N PRO A 435 -15.43 0.25 -20.76
CA PRO A 435 -15.95 -0.86 -19.98
C PRO A 435 -15.58 -0.69 -18.51
N GLN A 436 -16.58 -0.80 -17.62
CA GLN A 436 -16.41 -0.72 -16.17
C GLN A 436 -16.66 -2.05 -15.45
N SER A 437 -16.98 -3.10 -16.22
CA SER A 437 -17.31 -4.42 -15.69
C SER A 437 -16.16 -5.39 -15.94
N GLN A 438 -15.90 -6.25 -14.96
CA GLN A 438 -14.95 -7.38 -15.07
C GLN A 438 -15.21 -8.30 -16.27
N THR A 439 -16.45 -8.35 -16.78
CA THR A 439 -16.81 -9.06 -18.01
C THR A 439 -16.01 -8.58 -19.24
N PHE A 440 -15.45 -7.38 -19.15
CA PHE A 440 -14.66 -6.72 -20.18
C PHE A 440 -13.20 -6.49 -19.76
N ALA A 441 -12.69 -7.19 -18.75
CA ALA A 441 -11.34 -6.97 -18.18
C ALA A 441 -10.19 -7.04 -19.21
N ALA A 442 -10.42 -7.63 -20.39
CA ALA A 442 -9.45 -7.69 -21.47
C ALA A 442 -9.43 -6.43 -22.37
N VAL A 443 -10.36 -5.48 -22.21
CA VAL A 443 -10.52 -4.30 -23.08
C VAL A 443 -10.67 -3.03 -22.25
N ASP A 444 -9.76 -2.09 -22.47
CA ASP A 444 -9.79 -0.80 -21.80
C ASP A 444 -10.77 0.16 -22.47
N ALA A 445 -10.92 0.10 -23.80
CA ALA A 445 -11.87 0.94 -24.54
C ALA A 445 -12.52 0.21 -25.71
N ILE A 446 -13.79 0.52 -25.95
CA ILE A 446 -14.56 0.02 -27.08
C ILE A 446 -15.04 1.21 -27.91
N VAL A 447 -14.78 1.16 -29.22
CA VAL A 447 -15.25 2.20 -30.16
C VAL A 447 -16.08 1.53 -31.25
N VAL A 448 -17.32 1.93 -31.41
CA VAL A 448 -18.24 1.37 -32.41
C VAL A 448 -18.58 2.45 -33.42
N THR A 449 -18.38 2.14 -34.70
CA THR A 449 -18.84 2.95 -35.83
C THR A 449 -19.85 2.14 -36.64
N ASP A 450 -20.41 2.74 -37.69
CA ASP A 450 -21.32 2.03 -38.62
C ASP A 450 -20.66 0.83 -39.31
N THR A 451 -19.33 0.77 -39.35
CA THR A 451 -18.59 -0.23 -40.14
C THR A 451 -17.50 -0.95 -39.37
N VAL A 452 -17.09 -0.46 -38.20
CA VAL A 452 -15.94 -0.98 -37.46
C VAL A 452 -16.23 -1.02 -35.96
N LEU A 453 -15.86 -2.12 -35.32
CA LEU A 453 -15.79 -2.28 -33.86
C LEU A 453 -14.33 -2.34 -33.44
N TRP A 454 -13.89 -1.40 -32.63
CA TRP A 454 -12.55 -1.36 -32.07
C TRP A 454 -12.58 -1.87 -30.64
N LEU A 455 -11.71 -2.82 -30.34
CA LEU A 455 -11.40 -3.26 -28.98
C LEU A 455 -9.96 -2.82 -28.71
N VAL A 456 -9.79 -1.87 -27.78
CA VAL A 456 -8.49 -1.32 -27.43
C VAL A 456 -8.03 -1.93 -26.12
N GLN A 457 -6.84 -2.51 -26.14
CA GLN A 457 -6.16 -3.00 -24.94
C GLN A 457 -4.78 -2.35 -24.86
N SER A 458 -4.54 -1.63 -23.78
CA SER A 458 -3.29 -1.01 -23.39
C SER A 458 -2.56 -1.95 -22.42
N SER A 459 -1.69 -2.81 -22.96
CA SER A 459 -0.84 -3.67 -22.13
C SER A 459 0.55 -3.07 -22.01
N VAL A 460 0.99 -2.85 -20.78
CA VAL A 460 2.35 -2.39 -20.48
C VAL A 460 3.18 -3.49 -19.81
N SER A 461 2.54 -4.59 -19.44
CA SER A 461 3.15 -5.68 -18.69
C SER A 461 3.48 -6.84 -19.62
N ASP A 462 4.68 -7.39 -19.48
CA ASP A 462 5.16 -8.58 -20.22
C ASP A 462 4.34 -9.85 -19.89
N ARG A 463 3.33 -9.72 -19.03
CA ARG A 463 2.58 -10.82 -18.41
C ARG A 463 1.09 -10.80 -18.73
N HIS A 464 0.56 -9.75 -19.38
CA HIS A 464 -0.76 -9.87 -20.00
C HIS A 464 -0.61 -10.74 -21.24
N SER A 465 -0.91 -12.02 -21.09
CA SER A 465 -1.09 -12.87 -22.26
C SER A 465 -2.18 -12.24 -23.14
N LEU A 466 -1.82 -11.93 -24.38
CA LEU A 466 -2.73 -11.42 -25.40
C LEU A 466 -3.71 -12.54 -25.77
N ILE A 467 -4.69 -12.79 -24.91
CA ILE A 467 -5.69 -13.81 -25.20
C ILE A 467 -6.72 -13.16 -26.12
N PHE A 468 -6.47 -13.22 -27.43
CA PHE A 468 -7.43 -12.81 -28.45
C PHE A 468 -8.82 -13.44 -28.22
N LYS A 469 -8.87 -14.65 -27.66
CA LYS A 469 -10.13 -15.29 -27.26
C LYS A 469 -10.90 -14.50 -26.18
N SER A 470 -10.21 -13.87 -25.23
CA SER A 470 -10.81 -13.01 -24.20
C SER A 470 -11.35 -11.71 -24.80
N LEU A 471 -10.64 -11.12 -25.77
CA LEU A 471 -11.15 -9.99 -26.55
C LEU A 471 -12.41 -10.36 -27.35
N LEU A 472 -12.45 -11.55 -27.94
CA LEU A 472 -13.64 -12.02 -28.67
C LEU A 472 -14.81 -12.37 -27.75
N ALA A 473 -14.54 -12.82 -26.52
CA ALA A 473 -15.58 -13.15 -25.56
C ALA A 473 -16.47 -11.94 -25.20
N ILE A 474 -15.96 -10.73 -25.39
CA ILE A 474 -16.64 -9.44 -25.14
C ILE A 474 -17.74 -9.14 -26.17
N LEU A 475 -17.71 -9.74 -27.35
CA LEU A 475 -18.72 -9.49 -28.38
C LEU A 475 -20.12 -9.92 -27.93
N LEU A 476 -20.23 -11.04 -27.21
CA LEU A 476 -21.51 -11.56 -26.71
C LEU A 476 -22.16 -10.62 -25.66
N PRO A 477 -21.44 -10.14 -24.63
CA PRO A 477 -21.92 -9.08 -23.75
C PRO A 477 -22.36 -7.81 -24.49
N LEU A 478 -21.61 -7.35 -25.51
CA LEU A 478 -21.99 -6.16 -26.29
C LEU A 478 -23.32 -6.33 -27.02
N GLU A 479 -23.54 -7.49 -27.66
CA GLU A 479 -24.81 -7.80 -28.32
C GLU A 479 -25.98 -7.80 -27.33
N LYS A 480 -25.77 -8.35 -26.12
CA LYS A 480 -26.78 -8.34 -25.04
C LYS A 480 -27.14 -6.92 -24.59
N GLN A 481 -26.18 -5.99 -24.65
CA GLN A 481 -26.40 -4.57 -24.37
C GLN A 481 -26.98 -3.79 -25.56
N GLY A 482 -27.36 -4.48 -26.65
CA GLY A 482 -28.01 -3.89 -27.82
C GLY A 482 -27.05 -3.33 -28.88
N VAL A 483 -25.75 -3.57 -28.75
CA VAL A 483 -24.76 -3.18 -29.78
C VAL A 483 -24.81 -4.21 -30.91
N LYS A 484 -25.17 -3.77 -32.13
CA LYS A 484 -25.17 -4.63 -33.31
C LYS A 484 -23.75 -4.85 -33.81
N VAL A 485 -23.11 -5.95 -33.40
CA VAL A 485 -21.74 -6.28 -33.84
C VAL A 485 -21.70 -7.04 -35.17
N ASN A 486 -22.80 -7.68 -35.56
CA ASN A 486 -22.88 -8.43 -36.81
C ASN A 486 -22.73 -7.53 -38.04
N GLY A 487 -21.73 -7.84 -38.87
CA GLY A 487 -21.39 -7.07 -40.08
C GLY A 487 -20.37 -5.94 -39.85
N LEU A 488 -19.98 -5.68 -38.60
CA LEU A 488 -18.88 -4.76 -38.31
C LEU A 488 -17.53 -5.45 -38.52
N ARG A 489 -16.57 -4.72 -39.08
CA ARG A 489 -15.16 -5.14 -39.08
C ARG A 489 -14.60 -5.02 -37.67
N LEU A 490 -14.14 -6.11 -37.08
CA LEU A 490 -13.44 -6.08 -35.80
C LEU A 490 -12.00 -5.60 -35.99
N VAL A 491 -11.56 -4.65 -35.17
CA VAL A 491 -10.17 -4.19 -35.06
C VAL A 491 -9.75 -4.29 -33.60
N CYS A 492 -8.69 -5.04 -33.33
CA CYS A 492 -8.07 -5.07 -32.01
C CYS A 492 -6.85 -4.16 -32.05
N CYS A 493 -6.85 -3.12 -31.21
CA CYS A 493 -5.73 -2.21 -31.07
C CYS A 493 -4.97 -2.56 -29.80
N LEU A 494 -3.69 -2.88 -29.95
CA LEU A 494 -2.80 -3.22 -28.84
C LEU A 494 -1.79 -2.10 -28.67
N ILE A 495 -1.68 -1.59 -27.45
CA ILE A 495 -0.82 -0.46 -27.12
C ILE A 495 0.12 -0.96 -26.02
N GLY A 496 1.40 -1.15 -26.35
CA GLY A 496 2.41 -1.75 -25.47
C GLY A 496 3.83 -1.61 -26.01
N THR A 497 4.81 -2.23 -25.33
CA THR A 497 6.23 -2.20 -25.74
C THR A 497 6.53 -3.21 -26.85
N ASP A 498 7.54 -2.94 -27.69
CA ASP A 498 7.84 -3.75 -28.89
C ASP A 498 8.19 -5.22 -28.59
N ASP A 499 8.74 -5.52 -27.42
CA ASP A 499 9.05 -6.89 -26.96
C ASP A 499 7.78 -7.75 -26.78
N GLN A 500 6.60 -7.15 -26.79
CA GLN A 500 5.30 -7.83 -26.61
C GLN A 500 4.60 -8.17 -27.93
N ARG A 501 5.20 -7.86 -29.10
CA ARG A 501 4.58 -8.07 -30.43
C ARG A 501 4.66 -9.51 -30.97
N VAL A 502 5.27 -10.46 -30.26
CA VAL A 502 5.48 -11.83 -30.80
C VAL A 502 4.70 -12.87 -29.99
N GLY A 503 3.53 -13.23 -30.53
CA GLY A 503 2.67 -14.32 -30.06
C GLY A 503 1.40 -14.45 -30.89
#